data_AF-A0A7G3APQ6-F1
#
_entry.id   AF-A0A7G3APQ6-F1
#
_cell.length_a   1.000
_cell.length_b   1.000
_cell.length_c   1.000
_cell.angle_alpha   90.00
_cell.angle_beta   90.00
_cell.angle_gamma   90.00
#
_symmetry.space_group_name_H-M   'P 1'
#
loop_
_entity.id
_entity.type
_entity.pdbx_description
1 polymer ?
#
loop_
_entity_poly.entity_id
_entity_poly.type
_entity_poly.pdbx_seq_one_letter_code
_entity_poly.pdbx_strand_id
1 'polypeptide(L)'
;MFRGILKIRVGWVLEAMRLYLHISNAAQGTDLENLSPYEVRQLLHHVLTVQQWATNESLSTLQRRQLEGCLCRVPDQFYNWVWDVLQRTPEGIHVQGHHLPATPTLTSMSRSELSFSLLVEGTLVRIGLPERRQLTVELLGVVAKILSRNPELQFQQILDLDQLLESAFIMYCKDNKKEISKDISPLYSLSYSETTGYLARAAVNTVLQGGALTPAMSDEMCKVS
;
A
#
# COMPACT_ATOMS: atom_id res chain seq x y z
N MET A 1 -2.78 24.67 -7.97
CA MET A 1 -2.63 23.41 -7.19
C MET A 1 -4.03 22.90 -6.89
N PHE A 2 -4.42 21.76 -7.46
CA PHE A 2 -5.78 21.19 -7.28
C PHE A 2 -5.95 20.82 -5.80
N ARG A 3 -6.98 21.35 -5.11
CA ARG A 3 -7.24 21.04 -3.69
C ARG A 3 -7.95 19.68 -3.48
N GLY A 4 -7.92 18.82 -4.51
CA GLY A 4 -8.52 17.50 -4.53
C GLY A 4 -10.04 17.49 -4.74
N ILE A 5 -10.54 16.40 -5.31
CA ILE A 5 -11.96 15.99 -5.21
C ILE A 5 -11.99 14.92 -4.12
N LEU A 6 -12.84 15.11 -3.10
CA LEU A 6 -13.08 14.08 -2.09
C LEU A 6 -13.96 12.98 -2.69
N LYS A 7 -13.31 11.91 -3.17
CA LYS A 7 -14.00 10.74 -3.70
C LYS A 7 -14.25 9.75 -2.57
N ILE A 8 -15.52 9.57 -2.22
CA ILE A 8 -15.94 8.64 -1.17
C ILE A 8 -16.57 7.42 -1.80
N ARG A 9 -16.08 6.23 -1.43
CA ARG A 9 -16.70 4.95 -1.78
C ARG A 9 -17.61 4.54 -0.64
N VAL A 10 -18.88 4.92 -0.73
CA VAL A 10 -19.87 4.76 0.36
C VAL A 10 -19.87 3.34 0.92
N GLY A 11 -19.80 2.30 0.08
CA GLY A 11 -19.76 0.90 0.54
C GLY A 11 -18.62 0.61 1.52
N TRP A 12 -17.40 1.06 1.23
CA TRP A 12 -16.27 0.86 2.13
C TRP A 12 -16.31 1.75 3.37
N VAL A 13 -16.95 2.91 3.28
CA VAL A 13 -17.19 3.76 4.46
C VAL A 13 -18.17 3.08 5.41
N LEU A 14 -19.27 2.50 4.89
CA LEU A 14 -20.21 1.72 5.70
C LEU A 14 -19.51 0.52 6.34
N GLU A 15 -18.62 -0.15 5.60
CA GLU A 15 -17.84 -1.25 6.15
C GLU A 15 -16.89 -0.79 7.27
N ALA A 16 -16.24 0.35 7.12
CA ALA A 16 -15.41 0.94 8.17
C ALA A 16 -16.25 1.32 9.42
N MET A 17 -17.46 1.81 9.23
CA MET A 17 -18.39 2.12 10.33
C MET A 17 -18.83 0.87 11.07
N ARG A 18 -19.20 -0.21 10.37
CA ARG A 18 -19.52 -1.50 10.99
C ARG A 18 -18.33 -2.08 11.74
N LEU A 19 -17.15 -2.06 11.12
CA LEU A 19 -15.92 -2.53 11.73
C LEU A 19 -15.60 -1.77 13.02
N TYR A 20 -15.73 -0.44 13.02
CA TYR A 20 -15.50 0.35 14.22
C TYR A 20 -16.47 -0.03 15.34
N LEU A 21 -17.77 -0.15 15.05
CA LEU A 21 -18.78 -0.56 16.04
C LEU A 21 -18.47 -1.93 16.66
N HIS A 22 -17.97 -2.87 15.86
CA HIS A 22 -17.49 -4.17 16.35
C HIS A 22 -16.26 -4.04 17.24
N ILE A 23 -15.30 -3.19 16.87
CA ILE A 23 -14.07 -2.97 17.66
C ILE A 23 -14.38 -2.30 19.00
N SER A 24 -15.26 -1.29 19.00
CA SER A 24 -15.56 -0.49 20.19
C SER A 24 -16.35 -1.25 21.25
N ASN A 25 -16.60 -2.55 21.07
CA ASN A 25 -17.44 -3.38 21.94
C ASN A 25 -18.73 -2.65 22.33
N ALA A 26 -19.32 -1.91 21.39
CA ALA A 26 -20.58 -1.23 21.63
C ALA A 26 -21.60 -2.31 21.98
N ALA A 27 -22.01 -2.32 23.25
CA ALA A 27 -22.73 -3.39 23.88
C ALA A 27 -23.92 -3.84 23.02
N GLN A 28 -23.98 -5.14 22.71
CA GLN A 28 -25.19 -5.84 22.28
C GLN A 28 -25.92 -5.21 21.07
N GLY A 29 -25.39 -5.42 19.86
CA GLY A 29 -26.25 -5.44 18.66
C GLY A 29 -26.73 -4.08 18.12
N THR A 30 -26.00 -2.98 18.38
CA THR A 30 -26.16 -1.76 17.57
C THR A 30 -25.61 -1.99 16.17
N ASP A 31 -26.45 -2.57 15.33
CA ASP A 31 -26.30 -2.56 13.88
C ASP A 31 -26.33 -1.11 13.39
N LEU A 32 -25.55 -0.83 12.35
CA LEU A 32 -25.47 0.49 11.72
C LEU A 32 -26.87 1.01 11.32
N GLU A 33 -27.74 0.08 10.98
CA GLU A 33 -29.12 0.24 10.55
C GLU A 33 -30.05 0.76 11.67
N ASN A 34 -29.65 0.60 12.94
CA ASN A 34 -30.41 1.04 14.11
C ASN A 34 -30.01 2.43 14.62
N LEU A 35 -28.97 3.04 14.03
CA LEU A 35 -28.48 4.36 14.45
C LEU A 35 -29.37 5.49 13.90
N SER A 36 -29.63 6.50 14.72
CA SER A 36 -30.27 7.74 14.28
C SER A 36 -29.38 8.52 13.29
N PRO A 37 -29.94 9.41 12.46
CA PRO A 37 -29.14 10.23 11.53
C PRO A 37 -28.02 11.03 12.21
N TYR A 38 -28.24 11.44 13.45
CA TYR A 38 -27.23 12.14 14.24
C TYR A 38 -26.07 11.20 14.62
N GLU A 39 -26.36 9.99 15.09
CA GLU A 39 -25.35 9.00 15.46
C GLU A 39 -24.56 8.52 14.24
N VAL A 40 -25.23 8.27 13.12
CA VAL A 40 -24.56 7.95 11.83
C VAL A 40 -23.58 9.06 11.45
N ARG A 41 -23.96 10.33 11.59
CA ARG A 41 -23.07 11.46 11.32
C ARG A 41 -21.87 11.51 12.27
N GLN A 42 -22.08 11.26 13.57
CA GLN A 42 -20.99 11.21 14.55
C GLN A 42 -20.02 10.08 14.25
N LEU A 43 -20.54 8.88 13.99
CA LEU A 43 -19.75 7.70 13.65
C LEU A 43 -18.98 7.90 12.35
N LEU A 44 -19.61 8.49 11.32
CA LEU A 44 -18.95 8.83 10.07
C LEU A 44 -17.78 9.78 10.30
N HIS A 45 -17.99 10.87 11.04
CA HIS A 45 -16.93 11.81 11.35
C HIS A 45 -15.78 11.11 12.08
N HIS A 46 -16.11 10.29 13.08
CA HIS A 46 -15.15 9.55 13.87
C HIS A 46 -14.30 8.60 13.01
N VAL A 47 -14.93 7.77 12.18
CA VAL A 47 -14.24 6.83 11.27
C VAL A 47 -13.35 7.57 10.27
N LEU A 48 -13.82 8.68 9.69
CA LEU A 48 -13.03 9.46 8.75
C LEU A 48 -11.79 10.10 9.40
N THR A 49 -11.81 10.34 10.71
CA THR A 49 -10.70 10.94 11.46
C THR A 49 -9.81 9.92 12.19
N VAL A 50 -9.83 8.63 11.80
CA VAL A 50 -9.07 7.54 12.46
C VAL A 50 -7.60 7.89 12.76
N GLN A 51 -6.92 8.59 11.87
CA GLN A 51 -5.52 8.99 12.05
C GLN A 51 -5.28 9.89 13.28
N GLN A 52 -6.30 10.63 13.74
CA GLN A 52 -6.18 11.60 14.82
C GLN A 52 -6.34 10.97 16.21
N TRP A 53 -7.06 9.85 16.30
CA TRP A 53 -7.44 9.23 17.58
C TRP A 53 -6.98 7.78 17.73
N ALA A 54 -6.58 7.10 16.65
CA ALA A 54 -6.20 5.67 16.70
C ALA A 54 -5.09 5.37 17.72
N THR A 55 -4.17 6.31 17.95
CA THR A 55 -3.11 6.16 18.98
C THR A 55 -3.66 6.25 20.40
N ASN A 56 -4.73 7.02 20.60
CA ASN A 56 -5.31 7.30 21.92
C ASN A 56 -6.29 6.20 22.34
N GLU A 57 -7.03 5.63 21.39
CA GLU A 57 -8.00 4.54 21.65
C GLU A 57 -7.36 3.14 21.64
N SER A 58 -6.03 3.05 21.64
CA SER A 58 -5.29 1.78 21.75
C SER A 58 -5.67 0.70 20.72
N LEU A 59 -6.05 1.12 19.51
CA LEU A 59 -6.34 0.18 18.43
C LEU A 59 -5.12 -0.71 18.17
N SER A 60 -5.35 -2.01 18.01
CA SER A 60 -4.31 -2.91 17.51
C SER A 60 -3.89 -2.52 16.09
N THR A 61 -2.66 -2.85 15.70
CA THR A 61 -2.17 -2.57 14.34
C THR A 61 -3.08 -3.16 13.26
N LEU A 62 -3.61 -4.36 13.49
CA LEU A 62 -4.56 -5.00 12.58
C LEU A 62 -5.84 -4.17 12.43
N GLN A 63 -6.49 -3.80 13.54
CA GLN A 63 -7.72 -2.99 13.52
C GLN A 63 -7.51 -1.65 12.81
N ARG A 64 -6.37 -1.00 13.06
CA ARG A 64 -6.00 0.23 12.38
C ARG A 64 -5.83 0.02 10.86
N ARG A 65 -5.12 -1.02 10.45
CA ARG A 65 -4.95 -1.39 9.03
C ARG A 65 -6.29 -1.70 8.38
N GLN A 66 -7.21 -2.37 9.07
CA GLN A 66 -8.54 -2.68 8.55
C GLN A 66 -9.35 -1.40 8.33
N LEU A 67 -9.43 -0.51 9.33
CA LEU A 67 -10.16 0.77 9.21
C LEU A 67 -9.57 1.68 8.13
N GLU A 68 -8.26 1.93 8.17
CA GLU A 68 -7.58 2.75 7.16
C GLU A 68 -7.65 2.09 5.76
N GLY A 69 -7.63 0.77 5.71
CA GLY A 69 -7.79 -0.04 4.52
C GLY A 69 -9.13 0.17 3.85
N CYS A 70 -10.22 0.08 4.59
CA CYS A 70 -11.58 0.34 4.09
C CYS A 70 -11.63 1.73 3.44
N LEU A 71 -11.11 2.74 4.12
CA LEU A 71 -11.09 4.12 3.61
C LEU A 71 -10.07 4.36 2.49
N CYS A 72 -9.28 3.35 2.11
CA CYS A 72 -8.17 3.46 1.17
C CYS A 72 -7.24 4.64 1.51
N ARG A 73 -7.00 4.85 2.80
CA ARG A 73 -6.13 5.93 3.29
C ARG A 73 -4.70 5.66 2.81
N VAL A 74 -4.04 6.72 2.37
CA VAL A 74 -2.64 6.69 1.95
C VAL A 74 -1.89 7.86 2.57
N PRO A 75 -0.56 7.75 2.74
CA PRO A 75 0.27 8.87 3.18
C PRO A 75 0.23 10.06 2.22
N ASP A 76 0.64 11.23 2.71
CA ASP A 76 0.89 12.38 1.85
C ASP A 76 1.93 12.04 0.79
N GLN A 77 1.76 12.58 -0.43
CA GLN A 77 2.63 12.32 -1.58
C GLN A 77 2.64 10.86 -2.07
N PHE A 78 1.81 9.97 -1.53
CA PHE A 78 1.79 8.55 -1.91
C PHE A 78 1.69 8.34 -3.42
N TYR A 79 0.80 9.06 -4.12
CA TYR A 79 0.69 8.94 -5.57
C TYR A 79 2.00 9.35 -6.27
N ASN A 80 2.62 10.46 -5.84
CA ASN A 80 3.91 10.87 -6.38
C ASN A 80 5.00 9.81 -6.15
N TRP A 81 4.96 9.07 -5.03
CA TRP A 81 5.84 7.93 -4.81
C TRP A 81 5.57 6.78 -5.77
N VAL A 82 4.30 6.43 -6.00
CA VAL A 82 3.93 5.37 -6.95
C VAL A 82 4.37 5.74 -8.37
N TRP A 83 4.27 7.02 -8.74
CA TRP A 83 4.82 7.51 -10.00
C TRP A 83 6.33 7.25 -10.10
N ASP A 84 7.09 7.60 -9.06
CA ASP A 84 8.54 7.38 -9.04
C ASP A 84 8.88 5.89 -9.12
N VAL A 85 8.10 5.03 -8.44
CA VAL A 85 8.24 3.58 -8.55
C VAL A 85 8.02 3.12 -10.00
N LEU A 86 6.97 3.60 -10.67
CA LEU A 86 6.68 3.26 -12.06
C LEU A 86 7.81 3.66 -13.01
N GLN A 87 8.46 4.80 -12.79
CA GLN A 87 9.64 5.21 -13.57
C GLN A 87 10.80 4.22 -13.46
N ARG A 88 10.82 3.38 -12.42
CA ARG A 88 11.86 2.39 -12.15
C ARG A 88 11.38 0.94 -12.31
N THR A 89 10.20 0.74 -12.89
CA THR A 89 9.61 -0.58 -13.17
C THR A 89 9.02 -0.56 -14.58
N PRO A 90 9.80 -0.81 -15.65
CA PRO A 90 9.33 -0.68 -17.05
C PRO A 90 8.11 -1.56 -17.37
N GLU A 91 8.05 -2.75 -16.77
CA GLU A 91 6.94 -3.69 -16.90
C GLU A 91 5.76 -3.34 -15.98
N GLY A 92 5.85 -2.26 -15.21
CA GLY A 92 4.80 -1.80 -14.29
C GLY A 92 4.72 -2.57 -12.98
N ILE A 93 3.58 -2.42 -12.30
CA ILE A 93 3.29 -2.95 -10.97
C ILE A 93 2.11 -3.92 -11.05
N HIS A 94 2.20 -5.08 -10.41
CA HIS A 94 1.13 -6.07 -10.33
C HIS A 94 0.65 -6.27 -8.89
N VAL A 95 -0.67 -6.36 -8.69
CA VAL A 95 -1.27 -6.72 -7.40
C VAL A 95 -2.65 -7.36 -7.58
N GLN A 96 -2.85 -8.54 -6.99
CA GLN A 96 -4.06 -9.36 -7.01
C GLN A 96 -4.70 -9.46 -8.41
N GLY A 97 -3.91 -9.83 -9.42
CA GLY A 97 -4.40 -9.96 -10.80
C GLY A 97 -4.55 -8.65 -11.56
N HIS A 98 -4.25 -7.50 -10.94
CA HIS A 98 -4.38 -6.19 -11.55
C HIS A 98 -3.03 -5.58 -11.88
N HIS A 99 -2.91 -5.14 -13.14
CA HIS A 99 -1.69 -4.52 -13.65
C HIS A 99 -1.85 -3.01 -13.73
N LEU A 100 -0.87 -2.30 -13.19
CA LEU A 100 -0.63 -0.88 -13.39
C LEU A 100 0.60 -0.74 -14.30
N PRO A 101 0.41 -0.59 -15.62
CA PRO A 101 1.51 -0.55 -16.56
C PRO A 101 2.30 0.76 -16.44
N ALA A 102 3.61 0.74 -16.70
CA ALA A 102 4.39 1.98 -16.82
C ALA A 102 4.10 2.69 -18.15
N THR A 103 4.02 1.96 -19.26
CA THR A 103 3.58 2.47 -20.57
C THR A 103 2.17 1.92 -20.88
N PRO A 104 1.17 2.76 -21.19
CA PRO A 104 1.27 4.19 -21.54
C PRO A 104 1.10 5.15 -20.36
N THR A 105 1.00 4.69 -19.12
CA THR A 105 0.71 5.56 -17.96
C THR A 105 1.66 6.75 -17.87
N LEU A 106 2.98 6.51 -17.89
CA LEU A 106 4.00 7.55 -17.78
C LEU A 106 4.10 8.44 -19.02
N THR A 107 3.64 7.96 -20.18
CA THR A 107 3.67 8.72 -21.44
C THR A 107 2.42 9.56 -21.66
N SER A 108 1.30 9.15 -21.06
CA SER A 108 -0.02 9.75 -21.29
C SER A 108 -0.53 10.60 -20.11
N MET A 109 0.10 10.47 -18.94
CA MET A 109 -0.28 11.15 -17.70
C MET A 109 0.90 11.95 -17.13
N SER A 110 0.67 12.68 -16.04
CA SER A 110 1.69 13.41 -15.28
C SER A 110 1.65 13.09 -13.79
N ARG A 111 2.81 13.24 -13.12
CA ARG A 111 3.05 12.80 -11.72
C ARG A 111 2.00 13.20 -10.70
N SER A 112 1.44 14.39 -10.83
CA SER A 112 0.55 14.98 -9.82
C SER A 112 -0.85 15.31 -10.35
N GLU A 113 -1.24 14.72 -11.48
CA GLU A 113 -2.59 14.90 -11.99
C GLU A 113 -3.59 13.93 -11.35
N LEU A 114 -4.86 14.34 -11.34
CA LEU A 114 -5.94 13.56 -10.74
C LEU A 114 -6.16 12.22 -11.46
N SER A 115 -6.02 12.17 -12.78
CA SER A 115 -6.23 10.94 -13.57
C SER A 115 -5.30 9.82 -13.11
N PHE A 116 -4.02 10.14 -12.86
CA PHE A 116 -3.06 9.19 -12.33
C PHE A 116 -3.41 8.75 -10.91
N SER A 117 -3.78 9.68 -10.02
CA SER A 117 -4.24 9.32 -8.66
C SER A 117 -5.44 8.39 -8.69
N LEU A 118 -6.41 8.64 -9.57
CA LEU A 118 -7.61 7.80 -9.74
C LEU A 118 -7.27 6.42 -10.29
N LEU A 119 -6.29 6.32 -11.19
CA LEU A 119 -5.79 5.04 -11.72
C LEU A 119 -5.17 4.19 -10.61
N VAL A 120 -4.26 4.77 -9.81
CA VAL A 120 -3.62 4.08 -8.68
C VAL A 120 -4.65 3.66 -7.62
N GLU A 121 -5.54 4.57 -7.23
CA GLU A 121 -6.63 4.28 -6.28
C GLU A 121 -7.59 3.20 -6.82
N GLY A 122 -7.84 3.22 -8.13
CA GLY A 122 -8.59 2.19 -8.85
C GLY A 122 -7.94 0.82 -8.72
N THR A 123 -6.61 0.74 -8.79
CA THR A 123 -5.84 -0.49 -8.59
C THR A 123 -5.87 -0.98 -7.14
N LEU A 124 -5.62 -0.10 -6.16
CA LEU A 124 -5.55 -0.48 -4.76
C LEU A 124 -6.87 -0.99 -4.19
N VAL A 125 -8.00 -0.42 -4.59
CA VAL A 125 -9.30 -0.85 -4.03
C VAL A 125 -9.79 -2.18 -4.62
N ARG A 126 -9.17 -2.68 -5.68
CA ARG A 126 -9.41 -4.05 -6.14
C ARG A 126 -8.80 -5.10 -5.21
N ILE A 127 -7.95 -4.67 -4.27
CA ILE A 127 -7.48 -5.52 -3.18
C ILE A 127 -8.65 -5.80 -2.23
N GLY A 128 -9.04 -7.06 -2.13
CA GLY A 128 -10.27 -7.47 -1.44
C GLY A 128 -10.22 -7.24 0.08
N LEU A 129 -9.08 -7.51 0.71
CA LEU A 129 -8.91 -7.36 2.15
C LEU A 129 -8.38 -5.96 2.53
N PRO A 130 -9.07 -5.22 3.43
CA PRO A 130 -8.63 -3.89 3.87
C PRO A 130 -7.20 -3.84 4.44
N GLU A 131 -6.87 -4.78 5.31
CA GLU A 131 -5.55 -4.87 5.95
C GLU A 131 -4.44 -5.21 4.95
N ARG A 132 -4.74 -6.04 3.94
CA ARG A 132 -3.83 -6.29 2.82
C ARG A 132 -3.62 -5.02 2.01
N ARG A 133 -4.68 -4.27 1.74
CA ARG A 133 -4.59 -2.99 1.01
C ARG A 133 -3.66 -2.01 1.71
N GLN A 134 -3.76 -1.87 3.04
CA GLN A 134 -2.81 -1.06 3.80
C GLN A 134 -1.38 -1.59 3.73
N LEU A 135 -1.21 -2.91 3.86
CA LEU A 135 0.11 -3.51 3.75
C LEU A 135 0.76 -3.27 2.37
N THR A 136 -0.05 -3.27 1.30
CA THR A 136 0.40 -2.92 -0.05
C THR A 136 0.79 -1.43 -0.16
N VAL A 137 0.04 -0.53 0.47
CA VAL A 137 0.39 0.91 0.55
C VAL A 137 1.71 1.11 1.29
N GLU A 138 1.90 0.42 2.42
CA GLU A 138 3.16 0.43 3.18
C GLU A 138 4.32 -0.09 2.33
N LEU A 139 4.14 -1.22 1.64
CA LEU A 139 5.14 -1.83 0.76
C LEU A 139 5.56 -0.87 -0.37
N LEU A 140 4.60 -0.25 -1.06
CA LEU A 140 4.90 0.74 -2.11
C LEU A 140 5.67 1.94 -1.55
N GLY A 141 5.34 2.39 -0.34
CA GLY A 141 6.10 3.43 0.35
C GLY A 141 7.54 3.00 0.68
N VAL A 142 7.74 1.73 1.08
CA VAL A 142 9.07 1.16 1.33
C VAL A 142 9.88 1.05 0.04
N VAL A 143 9.29 0.53 -1.03
CA VAL A 143 9.92 0.42 -2.36
C VAL A 143 10.32 1.80 -2.88
N ALA A 144 9.42 2.79 -2.80
CA ALA A 144 9.72 4.16 -3.20
C ALA A 144 10.89 4.77 -2.41
N LYS A 145 10.95 4.53 -1.10
CA LYS A 145 12.08 4.98 -0.26
C LYS A 145 13.39 4.30 -0.66
N ILE A 146 13.37 3.01 -0.96
CA ILE A 146 14.57 2.27 -1.42
C ILE A 146 15.05 2.85 -2.76
N LEU A 147 14.16 2.99 -3.75
CA LEU A 147 14.52 3.49 -5.08
C LEU A 147 14.97 4.96 -5.06
N SER A 148 14.33 5.82 -4.26
CA SER A 148 14.73 7.23 -4.14
C SER A 148 16.10 7.41 -3.49
N ARG A 149 16.54 6.48 -2.63
CA ARG A 149 17.86 6.50 -2.00
C ARG A 149 18.96 5.88 -2.85
N ASN A 150 18.59 5.06 -3.83
CA ASN A 150 19.52 4.31 -4.69
C ASN A 150 19.11 4.54 -6.16
N PRO A 151 19.45 5.71 -6.73
CA PRO A 151 19.01 6.10 -8.07
C PRO A 151 19.57 5.20 -9.18
N GLU A 152 20.51 4.31 -8.89
CA GLU A 152 21.02 3.27 -9.79
C GLU A 152 20.14 2.01 -9.84
N LEU A 153 19.25 1.79 -8.85
CA LEU A 153 18.45 0.58 -8.76
C LEU A 153 17.17 0.64 -9.60
N GLN A 154 16.94 -0.39 -10.42
CA GLN A 154 15.74 -0.54 -11.23
C GLN A 154 15.25 -1.99 -11.18
N PHE A 155 13.93 -2.19 -11.19
CA PHE A 155 13.37 -3.52 -11.37
C PHE A 155 13.36 -3.87 -12.87
N GLN A 156 14.03 -4.97 -13.23
CA GLN A 156 14.08 -5.44 -14.61
C GLN A 156 12.78 -6.15 -15.04
N GLN A 157 12.06 -6.72 -14.09
CA GLN A 157 10.80 -7.44 -14.30
C GLN A 157 9.64 -6.66 -13.70
N ILE A 158 8.42 -7.16 -13.91
CA ILE A 158 7.21 -6.64 -13.30
C ILE A 158 7.36 -6.61 -11.77
N LEU A 159 6.97 -5.51 -11.14
CA LEU A 159 6.97 -5.40 -9.69
C LEU A 159 5.72 -6.10 -9.13
N ASP A 160 5.86 -7.39 -8.83
CA ASP A 160 4.80 -8.19 -8.20
C ASP A 160 4.74 -7.93 -6.69
N LEU A 161 3.72 -7.20 -6.26
CA LEU A 161 3.52 -6.87 -4.85
C LEU A 161 3.04 -8.09 -4.04
N ASP A 162 2.35 -9.05 -4.65
CA ASP A 162 1.90 -10.25 -3.95
C ASP A 162 3.10 -11.14 -3.60
N GLN A 163 4.01 -11.34 -4.56
CA GLN A 163 5.26 -12.09 -4.36
C GLN A 163 6.15 -11.45 -3.27
N LEU A 164 6.21 -10.12 -3.24
CA LEU A 164 6.97 -9.39 -2.20
C LEU A 164 6.37 -9.58 -0.81
N LEU A 165 5.04 -9.53 -0.68
CA LEU A 165 4.35 -9.78 0.60
C LEU A 165 4.55 -11.23 1.07
N GLU A 166 4.46 -12.20 0.17
CA GLU A 166 4.73 -13.61 0.46
C GLU A 166 6.19 -13.82 0.89
N SER A 167 7.13 -13.21 0.18
CA SER A 167 8.56 -13.26 0.52
C SER A 167 8.85 -12.65 1.90
N ALA A 168 8.23 -11.51 2.21
CA ALA A 168 8.31 -10.88 3.53
C ALA A 168 7.75 -11.81 4.62
N PHE A 169 6.61 -12.46 4.37
CA PHE A 169 6.03 -13.42 5.31
C PHE A 169 6.90 -14.65 5.53
N ILE A 170 7.49 -15.21 4.46
CA ILE A 170 8.45 -16.33 4.55
C ILE A 170 9.64 -15.95 5.44
N MET A 171 10.17 -14.73 5.29
CA MET A 171 11.26 -14.24 6.16
C MET A 171 10.81 -14.11 7.62
N TYR A 172 9.60 -13.60 7.86
CA TYR A 172 9.01 -13.56 9.20
C TYR A 172 8.88 -14.94 9.83
N CYS A 173 8.35 -15.93 9.11
CA CYS A 173 8.22 -17.29 9.61
C CYS A 173 9.59 -17.91 9.95
N LYS A 174 10.59 -17.72 9.08
CA LYS A 174 11.96 -18.21 9.32
C LYS A 174 12.58 -17.63 10.57
N ASP A 175 12.54 -16.31 10.74
CA ASP A 175 13.13 -15.62 11.88
C ASP A 175 12.44 -16.01 13.21
N ASN A 176 11.14 -16.33 13.16
CA ASN A 176 10.34 -16.71 14.32
C ASN A 176 10.18 -18.22 14.50
N LYS A 177 10.88 -19.04 13.71
CA LYS A 177 10.79 -20.52 13.72
C LYS A 177 9.35 -21.04 13.61
N LYS A 178 8.52 -20.36 12.81
CA LYS A 178 7.14 -20.76 12.51
C LYS A 178 7.08 -21.57 11.22
N GLU A 179 6.10 -22.45 11.10
CA GLU A 179 5.84 -23.13 9.84
C GLU A 179 5.42 -22.13 8.75
N ILE A 180 5.91 -22.36 7.54
CA ILE A 180 5.54 -21.54 6.38
C ILE A 180 4.16 -22.00 5.91
N SER A 181 3.16 -21.14 6.08
CA SER A 181 1.81 -21.35 5.58
C SER A 181 1.51 -20.40 4.41
N LYS A 182 0.37 -20.63 3.74
CA LYS A 182 -0.16 -19.67 2.75
C LYS A 182 -0.90 -18.49 3.39
N ASP A 183 -1.18 -18.59 4.69
CA ASP A 183 -1.92 -17.58 5.43
C ASP A 183 -0.96 -16.51 5.94
N ILE A 184 -0.88 -15.38 5.22
CA ILE A 184 -0.04 -14.25 5.60
C ILE A 184 -0.67 -13.37 6.69
N SER A 185 -1.85 -13.73 7.22
CA SER A 185 -2.56 -12.95 8.25
C SER A 185 -1.71 -12.53 9.46
N PRO A 186 -0.75 -13.35 9.96
CA PRO A 186 0.12 -12.92 11.05
C PRO A 186 0.95 -11.68 10.72
N LEU A 187 1.27 -11.45 9.44
CA LEU A 187 2.00 -10.26 8.98
C LEU A 187 1.18 -8.98 9.19
N TYR A 188 -0.15 -9.05 9.05
CA TYR A 188 -1.05 -7.90 9.24
C TYR A 188 -1.14 -7.44 10.70
N SER A 189 -0.82 -8.32 11.65
CA SER A 189 -0.86 -8.01 13.09
C SER A 189 0.46 -7.47 13.64
N LEU A 190 1.56 -7.57 12.89
CA LEU A 190 2.86 -7.04 13.31
C LEU A 190 2.83 -5.52 13.44
N SER A 191 3.69 -4.97 14.29
CA SER A 191 3.88 -3.52 14.36
C SER A 191 4.41 -2.97 13.03
N TYR A 192 4.22 -1.67 12.80
CA TYR A 192 4.71 -1.00 11.59
C TYR A 192 6.22 -1.13 11.42
N SER A 193 7.01 -1.09 12.50
CA SER A 193 8.47 -1.23 12.45
C SER A 193 8.90 -2.62 12.03
N GLU A 194 8.32 -3.66 12.64
CA GLU A 194 8.59 -5.06 12.28
C GLU A 194 8.23 -5.33 10.82
N THR A 195 7.02 -4.91 10.42
CA THR A 195 6.53 -5.08 9.06
C THR A 195 7.45 -4.39 8.06
N THR A 196 7.81 -3.14 8.31
CA THR A 196 8.71 -2.35 7.45
C THR A 196 10.04 -3.08 7.22
N GLY A 197 10.61 -3.71 8.26
CA GLY A 197 11.84 -4.48 8.15
C GLY A 197 11.72 -5.66 7.18
N TYR A 198 10.64 -6.44 7.28
CA TYR A 198 10.41 -7.58 6.39
C TYR A 198 10.10 -7.16 4.95
N LEU A 199 9.28 -6.12 4.77
CA LEU A 199 8.96 -5.57 3.44
C LEU A 199 10.21 -5.02 2.75
N ALA A 200 11.07 -4.31 3.49
CA ALA A 200 12.32 -3.78 2.95
C ALA A 200 13.27 -4.90 2.53
N ARG A 201 13.43 -5.94 3.36
CA ARG A 201 14.26 -7.11 3.02
C ARG A 201 13.74 -7.83 1.77
N ALA A 202 12.43 -8.04 1.67
CA ALA A 202 11.82 -8.63 0.47
C ALA A 202 12.11 -7.80 -0.78
N ALA A 203 11.85 -6.49 -0.72
CA ALA A 203 12.07 -5.57 -1.84
C ALA A 203 13.55 -5.55 -2.28
N VAL A 204 14.48 -5.41 -1.33
CA VAL A 204 15.92 -5.40 -1.62
C VAL A 204 16.37 -6.72 -2.24
N ASN A 205 15.95 -7.85 -1.69
CA ASN A 205 16.32 -9.15 -2.24
C ASN A 205 15.82 -9.33 -3.68
N THR A 206 14.60 -8.89 -3.98
CA THR A 206 14.05 -8.96 -5.35
C THR A 206 14.79 -8.04 -6.31
N VAL A 207 15.07 -6.80 -5.91
CA VAL A 207 15.85 -5.86 -6.74
C VAL A 207 17.25 -6.41 -7.03
N LEU A 208 17.92 -6.97 -6.03
CA LEU A 208 19.27 -7.51 -6.17
C LEU A 208 19.32 -8.82 -6.96
N GLN A 209 18.30 -9.68 -6.86
CA GLN A 209 18.21 -10.91 -7.64
C GLN A 209 17.89 -10.63 -9.12
N GLY A 210 17.04 -9.63 -9.39
CA GLY A 210 16.82 -9.10 -10.74
C GLY A 210 18.00 -8.28 -11.25
N GLY A 211 18.82 -7.75 -10.34
CA GLY A 211 20.05 -7.04 -10.63
C GLY A 211 21.21 -7.98 -10.89
N ALA A 212 21.25 -8.62 -12.06
CA ALA A 212 22.54 -8.69 -12.73
C ALA A 212 22.95 -7.22 -12.94
N LEU A 213 23.87 -6.73 -12.10
CA LEU A 213 24.40 -5.37 -12.15
C LEU A 213 24.90 -5.12 -13.58
N THR A 214 24.07 -4.55 -14.44
CA THR A 214 24.56 -3.99 -15.69
C THR A 214 25.44 -2.81 -15.25
N PRO A 215 26.74 -2.82 -15.56
CA PRO A 215 27.52 -1.60 -15.39
C PRO A 215 26.81 -0.54 -16.20
N ALA A 216 26.59 0.63 -15.60
CA ALA A 216 26.10 1.80 -16.29
C ALA A 216 26.81 1.86 -17.64
N MET A 217 26.02 1.87 -18.73
CA MET A 217 26.53 1.85 -20.09
C MET A 217 27.67 2.87 -20.18
N SER A 218 28.85 2.38 -20.51
CA SER A 218 29.99 3.20 -20.85
C SER A 218 29.57 4.18 -21.92
N ASP A 219 29.80 5.48 -21.67
CA ASP A 219 29.85 6.52 -22.70
C ASP A 219 30.82 6.06 -23.79
N GLU A 220 30.31 5.44 -24.86
CA GLU A 220 31.01 5.38 -26.13
C GLU A 220 30.93 6.76 -26.76
N MET A 221 32.05 7.48 -26.79
CA MET A 221 32.67 7.97 -28.04
C MET A 221 33.65 9.12 -27.74
N CYS A 222 34.94 8.83 -27.88
CA CYS A 222 35.87 9.66 -28.65
C CYS A 222 37.13 8.83 -28.94
N LYS A 223 37.10 8.05 -30.02
CA LYS A 223 38.34 7.74 -30.76
C LYS A 223 38.43 8.74 -31.89
N VAL A 224 39.30 9.73 -31.73
CA VAL A 224 39.74 10.58 -32.84
C VAL A 224 40.83 9.79 -33.56
N SER A 225 40.59 9.54 -34.85
CA SER A 225 41.58 8.99 -35.80
C SER A 225 42.68 10.02 -36.08
#